data_AF-A0A1G7I5X9-F1
#
_entry.id   AF-A0A1G7I5X9-F1
#
_cell.length_a   1.000
_cell.length_b   1.000
_cell.length_c   1.000
_cell.angle_alpha   90.00
_cell.angle_beta   90.00
_cell.angle_gamma   90.00
#
_symmetry.space_group_name_H-M   'P 1'
#
loop_
_entity.id
_entity.type
_entity.pdbx_description
1 polymer ?
#
loop_
_entity_poly.entity_id
_entity_poly.type
_entity_poly.pdbx_seq_one_letter_code
_entity_poly.pdbx_strand_id
1 'polypeptide(L)'
;MEKDMIEELFDQHEGRWDIEEPSKGHELRFLEKLNTANGVKSFPKKKKTPYKFLFIAASLLLVFGLGFLFLNESNSIDDQVVEISPEISNTEFYFANVIAQEVKKLQSENSPETKKIVDDTMIQLSKLEKNYKGLETDLINGGNSKLILSAMITNFQTRIDLLEDVLQQIEEIKNIKKSEHENTII
;
A
#
# COMPACT_ATOMS: atom_id res chain seq x y z
N MET A 1 2.08 8.33 -104.37
CA MET A 1 2.65 8.93 -103.15
C MET A 1 3.06 7.73 -102.32
N GLU A 2 4.36 7.49 -102.14
CA GLU A 2 4.83 6.43 -101.22
C GLU A 2 4.21 6.73 -99.85
N LYS A 3 3.56 5.73 -99.24
CA LYS A 3 3.20 5.86 -97.82
C LYS A 3 4.51 5.96 -97.05
N ASP A 4 4.60 6.97 -96.18
CA ASP A 4 5.80 7.21 -95.39
C ASP A 4 6.03 5.98 -94.50
N MET A 5 7.24 5.42 -94.46
CA MET A 5 7.51 4.14 -93.81
C MET A 5 7.11 4.13 -92.33
N ILE A 6 7.10 5.29 -91.70
CA ILE A 6 6.63 5.50 -90.33
C ILE A 6 5.13 5.29 -90.22
N GLU A 7 4.35 5.83 -91.16
CA GLU A 7 2.89 5.76 -91.14
C GLU A 7 2.40 4.34 -91.38
N GLU A 8 3.08 3.58 -92.25
CA GLU A 8 2.83 2.15 -92.43
C GLU A 8 3.18 1.33 -91.17
N LEU A 9 4.22 1.74 -90.42
CA LEU A 9 4.60 1.12 -89.15
C LEU A 9 3.55 1.36 -88.05
N PHE A 10 2.99 2.58 -87.99
CA PHE A 10 1.92 2.90 -87.04
C PHE A 10 0.60 2.21 -87.43
N ASP A 11 0.19 2.25 -88.70
CA ASP A 11 -0.99 1.53 -89.23
C ASP A 11 -0.89 0.02 -88.94
N GLN A 12 0.28 -0.57 -89.20
CA GLN A 12 0.49 -2.00 -88.99
C GLN A 12 0.34 -2.37 -87.51
N HIS A 13 0.79 -1.52 -86.59
CA HIS A 13 0.80 -1.84 -85.16
C HIS A 13 -0.32 -1.14 -84.37
N GLU A 14 -1.26 -0.49 -85.06
CA GLU A 14 -2.42 0.16 -84.47
C GLU A 14 -3.21 -0.84 -83.60
N GLY A 15 -3.46 -0.49 -82.34
CA GLY A 15 -4.11 -1.37 -81.36
C GLY A 15 -3.23 -2.46 -80.72
N ARG A 16 -1.91 -2.51 -81.01
CA ARG A 16 -0.97 -3.50 -80.45
C ARG A 16 0.03 -2.92 -79.44
N TRP A 17 -0.05 -1.63 -79.12
CA TRP A 17 0.92 -0.95 -78.27
C TRP A 17 0.49 -0.89 -76.79
N ASP A 18 -0.82 -0.82 -76.52
CA ASP A 18 -1.37 -0.64 -75.18
C ASP A 18 -1.71 -1.99 -74.51
N ILE A 19 -0.80 -2.98 -74.61
CA ILE A 19 -1.03 -4.34 -74.09
C ILE A 19 -0.73 -4.44 -72.59
N GLU A 20 0.15 -3.57 -72.08
CA GLU A 20 0.68 -3.66 -70.72
C GLU A 20 0.49 -2.35 -69.96
N GLU A 21 -0.09 -2.44 -68.77
CA GLU A 21 -0.16 -1.31 -67.86
C GLU A 21 1.11 -1.23 -67.01
N PRO A 22 1.60 -0.03 -66.68
CA PRO A 22 2.72 0.11 -65.76
C PRO A 22 2.43 -0.59 -64.43
N SER A 23 3.47 -1.19 -63.84
CA SER A 23 3.33 -1.83 -62.53
C SER A 23 2.80 -0.84 -61.49
N LYS A 24 1.96 -1.34 -60.55
CA LYS A 24 1.35 -0.51 -59.51
C LYS A 24 2.40 0.38 -58.81
N GLY A 25 2.04 1.65 -58.64
CA GLY A 25 2.93 2.67 -58.05
C GLY A 25 3.96 3.28 -59.01
N HIS A 26 3.90 2.96 -60.31
CA HIS A 26 4.76 3.59 -61.33
C HIS A 26 4.66 5.12 -61.31
N GLU A 27 3.44 5.67 -61.27
CA GLU A 27 3.22 7.12 -61.21
C GLU A 27 3.94 7.76 -60.03
N LEU A 28 3.85 7.16 -58.84
CA LEU A 28 4.54 7.65 -57.63
C LEU A 28 6.06 7.65 -57.80
N ARG A 29 6.65 6.58 -58.35
CA ARG A 29 8.10 6.48 -58.59
C ARG A 29 8.55 7.48 -59.66
N PHE A 30 7.73 7.69 -60.69
CA PHE A 30 8.00 8.66 -61.74
C PHE A 30 8.00 10.09 -61.18
N LEU A 31 6.99 10.43 -60.39
CA LEU A 31 6.83 11.74 -59.75
C LEU A 31 7.97 12.00 -58.74
N GLU A 32 8.39 10.98 -57.99
CA GLU A 32 9.56 11.03 -57.11
C GLU A 32 10.85 11.29 -57.89
N LYS A 33 11.09 10.56 -58.99
CA LYS A 33 12.28 10.75 -59.84
C LYS A 33 12.30 12.14 -60.49
N LEU A 34 11.15 12.64 -60.94
CA LEU A 34 11.01 13.98 -61.54
C LEU A 34 11.31 15.09 -60.53
N ASN A 35 10.77 14.99 -59.31
CA ASN A 35 11.05 15.95 -58.25
C ASN A 35 12.53 15.94 -57.84
N THR A 36 13.16 14.75 -57.84
CA THR A 36 14.59 14.60 -57.53
C THR A 36 15.47 15.24 -58.60
N ALA A 37 15.11 15.09 -59.88
CA ALA A 37 15.82 15.72 -61.00
C ALA A 37 15.68 17.25 -61.02
N ASN A 38 14.52 17.77 -60.59
CA ASN A 38 14.25 19.22 -60.49
C ASN A 38 14.79 19.86 -59.19
N GLY A 39 15.65 19.15 -58.44
CA GLY A 39 16.32 19.68 -57.24
C GLY A 39 15.44 19.81 -56.00
N VAL A 40 14.18 19.37 -56.05
CA VAL A 40 13.26 19.40 -54.91
C VAL A 40 13.53 18.18 -54.02
N LYS A 41 14.39 18.34 -53.02
CA LYS A 41 14.65 17.29 -52.02
C LYS A 41 13.38 17.05 -51.21
N SER A 42 12.72 15.89 -51.43
CA SER A 42 11.67 15.38 -50.55
C SER A 42 12.28 15.03 -49.20
N PHE A 43 11.94 15.78 -48.15
CA PHE A 43 12.33 15.42 -46.78
C PHE A 43 11.48 14.24 -46.31
N PRO A 44 12.06 13.20 -45.69
CA PRO A 44 11.27 12.11 -45.14
C PRO A 44 10.31 12.69 -44.08
N LYS A 45 8.99 12.43 -44.24
CA LYS A 45 7.98 12.83 -43.25
C LYS A 45 8.36 12.20 -41.91
N LYS A 46 8.88 13.01 -40.97
CA LYS A 46 9.19 12.55 -39.61
C LYS A 46 7.93 11.92 -39.02
N LYS A 47 7.97 10.61 -38.76
CA LYS A 47 6.88 9.92 -38.05
C LYS A 47 6.72 10.61 -36.69
N LYS A 48 5.55 11.20 -36.43
CA LYS A 48 5.24 11.78 -35.13
C LYS A 48 5.18 10.62 -34.13
N THR A 49 6.22 10.47 -33.34
CA THR A 49 6.24 9.47 -32.27
C THR A 49 5.39 9.99 -31.11
N PRO A 50 4.42 9.21 -30.60
CA PRO A 50 3.44 9.69 -29.62
C PRO A 50 4.03 9.74 -28.19
N TYR A 51 5.35 9.91 -28.02
CA TYR A 51 5.99 10.00 -26.70
C TYR A 51 5.41 11.13 -25.84
N LYS A 52 4.84 12.18 -26.47
CA LYS A 52 4.16 13.26 -25.74
C LYS A 52 2.93 12.77 -24.96
N PHE A 53 2.21 11.76 -25.46
CA PHE A 53 1.07 11.18 -24.74
C PHE A 53 1.51 10.25 -23.61
N LEU A 54 2.70 9.64 -23.70
CA LEU A 54 3.26 8.84 -22.61
C LEU A 54 3.56 9.67 -21.37
N PHE A 55 4.09 10.89 -21.54
CA PHE A 55 4.32 11.79 -20.40
C PHE A 55 3.01 12.24 -19.73
N ILE A 56 1.96 12.51 -20.52
CA ILE A 56 0.63 12.86 -19.99
C ILE A 56 0.04 11.67 -19.22
N ALA A 57 0.06 10.47 -19.81
CA ALA A 57 -0.43 9.26 -19.15
C ALA A 57 0.34 8.95 -17.84
N ALA A 58 1.66 9.11 -17.84
CA ALA A 58 2.48 8.93 -16.64
C ALA A 58 2.14 9.94 -15.54
N SER A 59 1.89 11.21 -15.91
CA SER A 59 1.49 12.23 -14.94
C SER A 59 0.12 11.95 -14.32
N LEU A 60 -0.85 11.50 -15.12
CA LEU A 60 -2.17 11.11 -14.63
C LEU A 60 -2.07 9.87 -13.74
N LEU A 61 -1.30 8.85 -14.12
CA LEU A 61 -1.07 7.67 -13.27
C LEU A 61 -0.40 8.03 -11.94
N LEU A 62 0.53 8.99 -11.92
CA LEU A 62 1.13 9.47 -10.68
C LEU A 62 0.11 10.20 -9.80
N VAL A 63 -0.67 11.12 -10.39
CA VAL A 63 -1.68 11.89 -9.65
C VAL A 63 -2.80 10.99 -9.14
N PHE A 64 -3.30 10.06 -9.96
CA PHE A 64 -4.33 9.10 -9.55
C PHE A 64 -3.76 8.03 -8.61
N GLY A 65 -2.52 7.58 -8.82
CA GLY A 65 -1.87 6.61 -7.95
C GLY A 65 -1.61 7.16 -6.55
N LEU A 66 -1.01 8.36 -6.47
CA LEU A 66 -0.81 9.05 -5.20
C LEU A 66 -2.14 9.51 -4.59
N GLY A 67 -3.05 10.05 -5.41
CA GLY A 67 -4.38 10.45 -4.97
C GLY A 67 -5.19 9.28 -4.42
N PHE A 68 -5.07 8.08 -5.01
CA PHE A 68 -5.68 6.87 -4.49
C PHE A 68 -5.11 6.47 -3.13
N LEU A 69 -3.79 6.60 -2.91
CA LEU A 69 -3.18 6.35 -1.61
C LEU A 69 -3.68 7.32 -0.53
N PHE A 70 -3.85 8.61 -0.86
CA PHE A 70 -4.39 9.61 0.07
C PHE A 70 -5.90 9.47 0.33
N LEU A 71 -6.68 9.06 -0.67
CA LEU A 71 -8.13 8.87 -0.52
C LEU A 71 -8.48 7.53 0.14
N ASN A 72 -7.55 6.57 0.13
CA ASN A 72 -7.71 5.26 0.76
C ASN A 72 -7.07 5.21 2.16
N GLU A 73 -7.05 6.35 2.86
CA GLU A 73 -6.83 6.40 4.30
C GLU A 73 -8.14 5.98 4.97
N SER A 74 -8.30 4.67 5.19
CA SER A 74 -9.40 4.17 6.00
C SER A 74 -9.16 4.62 7.44
N ASN A 75 -10.10 5.37 8.02
CA ASN A 75 -10.07 5.73 9.45
C ASN A 75 -9.76 4.48 10.26
N SER A 76 -8.68 4.50 11.03
CA SER A 76 -8.32 3.36 11.87
C SER A 76 -9.41 3.13 12.93
N ILE A 77 -9.42 1.94 13.55
CA ILE A 77 -10.34 1.65 14.67
C ILE A 77 -10.15 2.70 15.78
N ASP A 78 -8.90 3.08 16.08
CA ASP A 78 -8.58 4.15 17.03
C ASP A 78 -9.22 5.48 16.61
N ASP A 79 -9.09 5.90 15.34
CA ASP A 79 -9.67 7.18 14.87
C ASP A 79 -11.19 7.20 15.02
N GLN A 80 -11.86 6.08 14.74
CA GLN A 80 -13.31 5.94 14.89
C GLN A 80 -13.74 5.95 16.36
N VAL A 81 -12.96 5.34 17.25
CA VAL A 81 -13.21 5.37 18.70
C VAL A 81 -13.04 6.80 19.25
N VAL A 82 -12.02 7.53 18.80
CA VAL A 82 -11.77 8.93 19.18
C VAL A 82 -12.90 9.85 18.72
N GLU A 83 -13.45 9.62 17.53
CA GLU A 83 -14.61 10.36 17.03
C GLU A 83 -15.86 10.17 17.92
N ILE A 84 -16.05 8.96 18.45
CA ILE A 84 -17.21 8.62 19.31
C ILE A 84 -17.04 9.15 20.74
N SER A 85 -15.84 9.06 21.31
CA SER A 85 -15.54 9.58 22.65
C SER A 85 -14.13 10.15 22.72
N PRO A 86 -13.98 11.48 22.55
CA PRO A 86 -12.68 12.14 22.64
C PRO A 86 -11.99 11.93 24.01
N GLU A 87 -12.76 11.78 25.08
CA GLU A 87 -12.25 11.58 26.43
C GLU A 87 -11.53 10.24 26.62
N ILE A 88 -11.93 9.20 25.85
CA ILE A 88 -11.30 7.88 25.94
C ILE A 88 -9.87 7.91 25.41
N SER A 89 -9.56 8.77 24.43
CA SER A 89 -8.23 8.92 23.83
C SER A 89 -7.16 9.25 24.87
N ASN A 90 -7.44 10.24 25.73
CA ASN A 90 -6.51 10.65 26.78
C ASN A 90 -6.30 9.56 27.82
N THR A 91 -7.38 8.83 28.13
CA THR A 91 -7.40 7.77 29.13
C THR A 91 -6.65 6.54 28.64
N GLU A 92 -6.86 6.16 27.39
CA GLU A 92 -6.13 5.10 26.70
C GLU A 92 -4.64 5.40 26.63
N PHE A 93 -4.26 6.60 26.18
CA PHE A 93 -2.85 6.99 26.12
C PHE A 93 -2.18 6.90 27.50
N TYR A 94 -2.84 7.40 28.54
CA TYR A 94 -2.29 7.33 29.91
C TYR A 94 -2.13 5.88 30.39
N PHE A 95 -3.20 5.07 30.33
CA PHE A 95 -3.16 3.72 30.87
C PHE A 95 -2.33 2.75 30.04
N ALA A 96 -2.29 2.90 28.71
CA ALA A 96 -1.42 2.10 27.85
C ALA A 96 0.06 2.30 28.22
N ASN A 97 0.47 3.53 28.52
CA ASN A 97 1.82 3.82 28.97
C ASN A 97 2.13 3.21 30.34
N VAL A 98 1.21 3.31 31.30
CA VAL A 98 1.36 2.69 32.63
C VAL A 98 1.51 1.18 32.49
N ILE A 99 0.59 0.52 31.78
CA ILE A 99 0.63 -0.93 31.56
C ILE A 99 1.92 -1.35 30.86
N ALA A 100 2.37 -0.62 29.83
CA ALA A 100 3.62 -0.94 29.15
C ALA A 100 4.83 -0.87 30.09
N GLN A 101 4.88 0.11 30.99
CA GLN A 101 5.95 0.21 31.99
C GLN A 101 5.90 -0.94 32.99
N GLU A 102 4.72 -1.27 33.52
CA GLU A 102 4.54 -2.36 34.48
C GLU A 102 4.82 -3.74 33.85
N VAL A 103 4.40 -3.96 32.60
CA VAL A 103 4.77 -5.18 31.85
C VAL A 103 6.27 -5.30 31.68
N LYS A 104 6.97 -4.19 31.40
CA LYS A 104 8.43 -4.20 31.29
C LYS A 104 9.10 -4.54 32.63
N LYS A 105 8.58 -4.01 33.75
CA LYS A 105 9.05 -4.39 35.09
C LYS A 105 8.82 -5.88 35.32
N LEU A 106 7.60 -6.38 35.10
CA LEU A 106 7.27 -7.79 35.26
C LEU A 106 8.20 -8.71 34.45
N GLN A 107 8.47 -8.37 33.19
CA GLN A 107 9.38 -9.13 32.33
C GLN A 107 10.82 -9.12 32.85
N SER A 108 11.28 -8.02 33.45
CA SER A 108 12.61 -7.95 34.05
C SER A 108 12.76 -8.85 35.28
N GLU A 109 11.63 -9.25 35.88
CA GLU A 109 11.59 -10.15 37.03
C GLU A 109 11.49 -11.64 36.67
N ASN A 110 11.68 -11.99 35.40
CA ASN A 110 11.66 -13.37 34.96
C ASN A 110 12.92 -14.13 35.40
N SER A 111 12.78 -14.96 36.43
CA SER A 111 13.80 -15.87 36.95
C SER A 111 13.25 -17.31 37.01
N PRO A 112 14.08 -18.34 37.21
CA PRO A 112 13.59 -19.72 37.36
C PRO A 112 12.48 -19.88 38.41
N GLU A 113 12.53 -19.11 39.49
CA GLU A 113 11.56 -19.13 40.59
C GLU A 113 10.24 -18.43 40.23
N THR A 114 10.29 -17.35 39.47
CA THR A 114 9.13 -16.50 39.14
C THR A 114 8.56 -16.79 37.75
N LYS A 115 9.24 -17.61 36.94
CA LYS A 115 8.90 -17.87 35.54
C LYS A 115 7.44 -18.26 35.36
N LYS A 116 6.92 -19.17 36.19
CA LYS A 116 5.54 -19.65 36.08
C LYS A 116 4.53 -18.51 36.27
N ILE A 117 4.67 -17.72 37.33
CA ILE A 117 3.73 -16.62 37.61
C ILE A 117 3.84 -15.51 36.56
N VAL A 118 5.05 -15.22 36.06
CA VAL A 118 5.26 -14.27 34.95
C VAL A 118 4.58 -14.76 33.67
N ASP A 119 4.82 -16.01 33.25
CA ASP A 119 4.25 -16.58 32.03
C ASP A 119 2.71 -16.62 32.10
N ASP A 120 2.14 -17.07 33.23
CA ASP A 120 0.69 -17.12 33.45
C ASP A 120 0.06 -15.72 33.41
N THR A 121 0.75 -14.71 33.96
CA THR A 121 0.31 -13.31 33.95
C THR A 121 0.30 -12.74 32.53
N MET A 122 1.33 -12.99 31.73
CA MET A 122 1.37 -12.56 30.33
C MET A 122 0.21 -13.14 29.49
N ILE A 123 -0.19 -14.39 29.78
CA ILE A 123 -1.35 -15.01 29.15
C ILE A 123 -2.64 -14.29 29.56
N GLN A 124 -2.81 -13.95 30.84
CA GLN A 124 -3.98 -13.21 31.32
C GLN A 124 -4.07 -11.80 30.74
N LEU A 125 -2.95 -11.07 30.68
CA LEU A 125 -2.87 -9.76 30.05
C LEU A 125 -3.27 -9.81 28.57
N SER A 126 -2.83 -10.85 27.85
CA SER A 126 -3.21 -11.05 26.44
C SER A 126 -4.72 -11.28 26.26
N LYS A 127 -5.38 -11.96 27.20
CA LYS A 127 -6.85 -12.13 27.20
C LYS A 127 -7.55 -10.80 27.47
N LEU A 128 -7.07 -10.02 28.44
CA LEU A 128 -7.63 -8.71 28.77
C LEU A 128 -7.49 -7.73 27.59
N GLU A 129 -6.34 -7.73 26.91
CA GLU A 129 -6.12 -6.92 25.70
C GLU A 129 -7.09 -7.32 24.57
N LYS A 130 -7.27 -8.62 24.33
CA LYS A 130 -8.23 -9.10 23.34
C LYS A 130 -9.66 -8.65 23.67
N ASN A 131 -10.04 -8.67 24.93
CA ASN A 131 -11.36 -8.20 25.37
C ASN A 131 -11.50 -6.69 25.13
N TYR A 132 -10.45 -5.89 25.37
CA TYR A 132 -10.44 -4.45 25.09
C TYR A 132 -10.67 -4.15 23.61
N LYS A 133 -9.97 -4.84 22.70
CA LYS A 133 -10.19 -4.73 21.24
C LYS A 133 -11.62 -5.14 20.81
N GLY A 134 -12.24 -6.07 21.53
CA GLY A 134 -13.66 -6.37 21.37
C GLY A 134 -14.56 -5.18 21.72
N LEU A 135 -14.27 -4.51 22.85
CA LEU A 135 -15.03 -3.34 23.30
C LEU A 135 -14.92 -2.15 22.35
N GLU A 136 -13.74 -1.91 21.76
CA GLU A 136 -13.58 -0.90 20.69
C GLU A 136 -14.52 -1.18 19.51
N THR A 137 -14.59 -2.45 19.10
CA THR A 137 -15.46 -2.88 18.00
C THR A 137 -16.94 -2.70 18.36
N ASP A 138 -17.33 -3.05 19.58
CA ASP A 138 -18.71 -2.86 20.06
C ASP A 138 -19.09 -1.37 20.16
N LEU A 139 -18.13 -0.51 20.50
CA LEU A 139 -18.32 0.93 20.56
C LEU A 139 -18.57 1.49 19.15
N ILE A 140 -17.75 1.11 18.17
CA ILE A 140 -17.90 1.51 16.77
C ILE A 140 -19.23 1.02 16.18
N ASN A 141 -19.64 -0.19 16.52
CA ASN A 141 -20.89 -0.79 16.02
C ASN A 141 -22.16 -0.17 16.64
N GLY A 142 -22.03 0.89 17.46
CA GLY A 142 -23.17 1.63 18.02
C GLY A 142 -23.82 0.96 19.23
N GLY A 143 -23.08 0.16 20.00
CA GLY A 143 -23.53 -0.34 21.28
C GLY A 143 -23.75 0.77 22.32
N ASN A 144 -24.17 0.43 23.54
CA ASN A 144 -24.36 1.41 24.60
C ASN A 144 -23.02 2.03 25.03
N SER A 145 -22.67 3.18 24.45
CA SER A 145 -21.35 3.80 24.61
C SER A 145 -20.95 4.00 26.07
N LYS A 146 -21.88 4.45 26.93
CA LYS A 146 -21.57 4.65 28.36
C LYS A 146 -21.18 3.34 29.05
N LEU A 147 -21.90 2.26 28.77
CA LEU A 147 -21.60 0.95 29.35
C LEU A 147 -20.31 0.37 28.80
N ILE A 148 -20.06 0.53 27.50
CA ILE A 148 -18.85 0.04 26.83
C ILE A 148 -17.61 0.81 27.32
N LEU A 149 -17.68 2.15 27.39
CA LEU A 149 -16.59 2.98 27.93
C LEU A 149 -16.29 2.62 29.39
N SER A 150 -17.32 2.35 30.20
CA SER A 150 -17.12 1.84 31.57
C SER A 150 -16.39 0.51 31.58
N ALA A 151 -16.75 -0.43 30.69
CA ALA A 151 -16.08 -1.72 30.57
C ALA A 151 -14.62 -1.58 30.08
N MET A 152 -14.35 -0.62 29.19
CA MET A 152 -13.00 -0.30 28.71
C MET A 152 -12.12 0.21 29.86
N ILE A 153 -12.65 1.12 30.69
CA ILE A 153 -11.96 1.62 31.89
C ILE A 153 -11.71 0.48 32.88
N THR A 154 -12.72 -0.35 33.17
CA THR A 154 -12.57 -1.52 34.05
C THR A 154 -11.52 -2.50 33.54
N ASN A 155 -11.43 -2.68 32.22
CA ASN A 155 -10.39 -3.53 31.62
C ASN A 155 -8.98 -2.97 31.86
N PHE A 156 -8.77 -1.65 31.72
CA PHE A 156 -7.48 -1.02 32.09
C PHE A 156 -7.16 -1.24 33.58
N GLN A 157 -8.12 -0.97 34.46
CA GLN A 157 -7.96 -1.15 35.91
C GLN A 157 -7.58 -2.59 36.25
N THR A 158 -8.31 -3.56 35.69
CA THR A 158 -8.04 -5.00 35.92
C THR A 158 -6.62 -5.41 35.51
N ARG A 159 -6.10 -4.85 34.40
CA ARG A 159 -4.73 -5.12 33.96
C ARG A 159 -3.70 -4.53 34.92
N ILE A 160 -3.94 -3.33 35.43
CA ILE A 160 -3.06 -2.65 36.36
C ILE A 160 -3.04 -3.38 37.70
N ASP A 161 -4.22 -3.71 38.25
CA ASP A 161 -4.35 -4.44 39.52
C ASP A 161 -3.65 -5.80 39.44
N LEU A 162 -3.85 -6.54 38.34
CA LEU A 162 -3.15 -7.82 38.11
C LEU A 162 -1.63 -7.66 38.09
N LEU A 163 -1.11 -6.61 37.43
CA LEU A 163 0.32 -6.35 37.35
C LEU A 163 0.90 -6.00 38.73
N GLU A 164 0.22 -5.15 39.50
CA GLU A 164 0.61 -4.76 40.85
C GLU A 164 0.63 -5.97 41.80
N ASP A 165 -0.45 -6.75 41.82
CA ASP A 165 -0.56 -7.96 42.66
C ASP A 165 0.54 -8.98 42.37
N VAL A 166 0.87 -9.17 41.08
CA VAL A 166 1.89 -10.15 40.68
C VAL A 166 3.30 -9.66 41.00
N LEU A 167 3.57 -8.37 40.79
CA LEU A 167 4.86 -7.77 41.15
C LEU A 167 5.10 -7.87 42.67
N GLN A 168 4.06 -7.63 43.47
CA GLN A 168 4.15 -7.82 44.92
C GLN A 168 4.44 -9.28 45.29
N GLN A 169 3.73 -10.24 44.70
CA GLN A 169 3.98 -11.67 44.94
C GLN A 169 5.41 -12.08 44.56
N ILE A 170 5.94 -11.53 43.47
CA ILE A 170 7.33 -11.75 43.06
C ILE A 170 8.32 -11.21 44.10
N GLU A 171 8.06 -10.03 44.65
CA GLU A 171 8.90 -9.45 45.71
C GLU A 171 8.89 -10.32 46.98
N GLU A 172 7.72 -10.85 47.37
CA GLU A 172 7.58 -11.79 48.48
C GLU A 172 8.38 -13.07 48.26
N ILE A 173 8.31 -13.67 47.06
CA ILE A 173 9.08 -14.87 46.69
C ILE A 173 10.59 -14.61 46.82
N LYS A 174 11.06 -13.45 46.35
CA LYS A 174 12.49 -13.07 46.43
C LYS A 174 12.95 -12.90 47.89
N ASN A 175 12.13 -12.28 48.73
CA ASN A 175 12.45 -12.06 50.13
C ASN A 175 12.56 -13.37 50.92
N ILE A 176 11.69 -14.35 50.65
CA ILE A 176 11.76 -15.69 51.26
C ILE A 176 13.08 -16.38 50.90
N LYS A 177 13.45 -16.42 49.62
CA LYS A 177 14.72 -17.01 49.15
C LYS A 177 15.95 -16.38 49.78
N LYS A 178 15.96 -15.05 49.95
CA LYS A 178 17.07 -14.35 50.62
C LYS A 178 17.21 -14.79 52.08
N SER A 179 16.10 -14.88 52.81
CA SER A 179 16.10 -15.31 54.22
C SER A 179 16.55 -16.77 54.40
N GLU A 180 16.16 -17.69 53.50
CA GLU A 180 16.62 -19.08 53.55
C GLU A 180 18.13 -19.20 53.34
N HIS A 181 18.72 -18.40 52.46
CA HIS A 181 20.17 -18.39 52.25
C HIS A 181 20.95 -17.83 53.44
N GLU A 182 20.42 -16.83 54.15
CA GLU A 182 21.05 -16.29 55.37
C GLU A 182 21.03 -17.31 56.54
N ASN A 183 19.97 -18.11 56.68
CA ASN A 183 19.85 -19.12 57.73
C ASN A 183 20.63 -20.42 57.47
N THR A 184 21.09 -20.66 56.24
CA THR A 184 21.80 -21.90 55.86
C THR A 184 23.33 -21.79 56.01
N ILE A 185 23.87 -20.60 56.32
CA ILE A 185 25.32 -20.35 56.49
C ILE A 185 25.78 -20.53 57.96
N ILE A 186 24.95 -21.11 58.83
CA ILE A 186 25.26 -21.35 60.26
C ILE A 186 25.61 -22.81 60.50
#